data_AF-A0A8X6Y0L3-F1
#
_entry.id   AF-A0A8X6Y0L3-F1
#
_cell.length_a   1.000
_cell.length_b   1.000
_cell.length_c   1.000
_cell.angle_alpha   90.00
_cell.angle_beta   90.00
_cell.angle_gamma   90.00
#
_symmetry.space_group_name_H-M   'P 1'
#
loop_
_entity.id
_entity.type
_entity.pdbx_description
1 polymer ?
#
loop_
_entity_poly.entity_id
_entity_poly.type
_entity_poly.pdbx_seq_one_letter_code
_entity_poly.pdbx_strand_id
1 'polypeptide(L)' 'MHSSVWFKHDEFPTHNSIDVHLHLNAVYGRQWSRAGDWPAPSSDLTCLIYFLWSYIKSLVCVRTVRAHCSIASAGG' A
#
# COMPACT_ATOMS: atom_id res chain seq x y z
N MET A 1 16.85 -23.40 -1.71
CA MET A 1 17.07 -21.94 -1.55
C MET A 1 15.76 -21.34 -1.08
N HIS A 2 15.59 -21.07 0.22
CA HIS A 2 14.53 -20.15 0.63
C HIS A 2 14.99 -18.77 0.20
N SER A 3 14.28 -18.16 -0.75
CA SER A 3 14.42 -16.73 -0.99
C SER A 3 14.09 -16.02 0.33
N SER A 4 15.00 -15.20 0.81
CA SER A 4 14.81 -14.36 2.01
C SER A 4 13.78 -13.28 1.66
N VAL A 5 12.50 -13.57 1.89
CA VAL A 5 11.40 -12.65 1.60
C VAL A 5 11.18 -11.77 2.83
N TRP A 6 11.36 -10.46 2.67
CA TRP A 6 11.06 -9.48 3.70
C TRP A 6 9.65 -8.93 3.53
N PHE A 7 8.82 -9.11 4.55
CA PHE A 7 7.48 -8.54 4.57
C PHE A 7 7.52 -7.11 5.15
N LYS A 8 7.07 -6.11 4.38
CA LYS A 8 6.99 -4.71 4.81
C LYS A 8 5.53 -4.27 4.88
N HIS A 9 5.11 -3.69 6.01
CA HIS A 9 3.76 -3.16 6.20
C HIS A 9 3.76 -1.77 6.86
N ASP A 10 2.61 -1.10 6.80
CA ASP A 10 2.41 0.22 7.40
C ASP A 10 2.31 0.18 8.94
N GLU A 11 2.22 1.35 9.54
CA GLU A 11 2.15 1.51 11.00
C GLU A 11 0.72 1.51 11.54
N PHE A 12 -0.27 1.14 10.74
CA PHE A 12 -1.65 1.28 11.15
C PHE A 12 -1.94 0.39 12.38
N PRO A 13 -2.65 0.88 13.42
CA PRO A 13 -2.73 0.18 14.71
C PRO A 13 -3.24 -1.26 14.63
N THR A 14 -4.15 -1.57 13.69
CA THR A 14 -4.66 -2.93 13.51
C THR A 14 -3.61 -3.91 12.98
N HIS A 15 -2.53 -3.40 12.36
CA HIS A 15 -1.39 -4.19 11.88
C HIS A 15 -0.25 -4.26 12.92
N ASN A 16 -0.43 -3.68 14.11
CA ASN A 16 0.55 -3.65 15.20
C ASN A 16 0.05 -4.42 16.45
N SER A 17 -0.73 -5.48 16.25
CA SER A 17 -1.12 -6.34 17.36
C SER A 17 -0.07 -7.43 17.61
N ILE A 18 -0.03 -7.94 18.84
CA ILE A 18 0.83 -9.07 19.22
C ILE A 18 0.52 -10.29 18.34
N ASP A 19 -0.75 -10.56 18.07
CA ASP A 19 -1.17 -11.68 17.23
C ASP A 19 -0.62 -11.57 15.80
N VAL A 20 -0.62 -10.35 15.23
CA VAL A 20 -0.01 -10.08 13.92
C VAL A 20 1.49 -10.34 13.97
N HIS A 21 2.21 -9.89 15.01
CA HIS A 21 3.64 -10.14 15.15
C HIS A 21 3.96 -11.64 15.28
N LEU A 22 3.18 -12.39 16.05
CA LEU A 22 3.33 -13.84 16.19
C LEU A 22 3.12 -14.55 14.85
N HIS A 23 2.09 -14.15 14.10
CA HIS A 23 1.83 -14.68 12.77
C HIS A 23 2.99 -14.37 11.81
N LEU A 24 3.46 -13.13 11.77
CA LEU A 24 4.58 -12.73 10.90
C LEU A 24 5.89 -13.43 11.27
N ASN A 25 6.14 -13.68 12.56
CA ASN A 25 7.27 -14.47 13.00
C ASN A 25 7.20 -15.93 12.55
N ALA A 26 6.01 -16.54 12.58
CA ALA A 26 5.81 -17.91 12.14
C ALA A 26 5.96 -18.07 10.61
N VAL A 27 5.47 -17.10 9.83
CA VAL A 27 5.46 -17.16 8.36
C VAL A 27 6.80 -16.69 7.76
N TYR A 28 7.37 -15.61 8.28
CA TYR A 28 8.54 -14.95 7.71
C TYR A 28 9.80 -15.11 8.56
N GLY A 29 9.77 -15.84 9.67
CA GLY A 29 10.98 -16.13 10.46
C GLY A 29 11.70 -14.89 10.99
N ARG A 30 10.93 -13.87 11.42
CA ARG A 30 11.41 -12.51 11.79
C ARG A 30 11.95 -11.67 10.64
N GLN A 31 11.71 -12.06 9.39
CA GLN A 31 12.04 -11.26 8.20
C GLN A 31 10.85 -10.36 7.83
N TRP A 32 10.49 -9.47 8.75
CA TRP A 32 9.45 -8.48 8.52
C TRP A 32 9.82 -7.17 9.24
N SER A 33 9.34 -6.05 8.71
CA SER A 33 9.68 -4.72 9.23
C SER A 33 8.50 -3.78 9.06
N ARG A 34 8.32 -2.89 10.03
CA ARG A 34 7.36 -1.80 9.94
C ARG A 34 7.94 -0.66 9.09
N ALA A 35 7.06 0.04 8.37
CA ALA A 35 7.43 1.22 7.60
C ALA A 35 8.19 2.30 8.40
N GLY A 36 7.97 2.42 9.72
CA GLY A 36 8.68 3.37 10.61
C GLY A 36 9.78 2.80 11.51
N ASP A 37 10.19 1.53 11.33
CA ASP A 37 11.49 1.05 11.88
C ASP A 37 12.70 1.62 11.07
N TRP A 38 12.40 2.34 9.99
CA TRP A 38 13.31 3.14 9.16
C TRP A 38 13.20 4.62 9.57
N PRO A 39 14.21 5.48 9.37
CA PRO A 39 14.18 6.83 9.91
C PRO A 39 12.95 7.62 9.40
N ALA A 40 12.14 8.05 10.37
CA ALA A 40 10.89 8.80 10.31
C ALA A 40 9.69 8.07 9.66
N PRO A 41 8.55 7.91 10.36
CA PRO A 41 7.34 7.35 9.79
C PRO A 41 6.68 8.36 8.85
N SER A 42 7.05 8.31 7.57
CA SER A 42 6.24 8.94 6.53
C SER A 42 5.37 7.88 5.85
N SER A 43 4.07 8.17 5.71
CA SER A 43 3.15 7.37 4.89
C SER A 43 3.62 7.23 3.44
N ASP A 44 4.55 8.08 3.01
CA ASP A 44 5.20 8.05 1.69
C ASP A 44 6.22 6.90 1.55
N LEU A 45 6.61 6.23 2.64
CA LEU A 45 7.67 5.22 2.64
C LEU A 45 7.18 3.79 2.36
N THR A 46 5.86 3.59 2.29
CA THR A 46 5.29 2.30 1.87
C THR A 46 5.01 2.37 0.37
N CYS A 47 5.74 1.57 -0.42
CA CYS A 47 5.60 1.50 -1.88
C CYS A 47 4.14 1.32 -2.33
N LEU A 48 3.35 0.57 -1.57
CA LEU A 48 1.91 0.38 -1.79
C LEU A 48 1.14 1.71 -1.82
N ILE A 49 1.40 2.59 -0.85
CA ILE A 49 0.67 3.85 -0.68
C ILE A 49 1.20 4.94 -1.63
N TYR A 50 2.53 5.04 -1.78
CA TYR A 50 3.12 6.08 -2.62
C TYR A 50 2.97 5.76 -4.12
N PHE A 51 3.38 4.57 -4.56
CA PHE A 51 3.45 4.24 -5.98
C PHE A 51 2.13 3.65 -6.49
N LEU A 52 1.72 2.50 -5.94
CA LEU A 52 0.57 1.77 -6.48
C LEU A 52 -0.74 2.55 -6.29
N TRP A 53 -0.99 3.05 -5.08
CA TRP A 53 -2.22 3.78 -4.80
C TRP A 53 -2.30 5.11 -5.55
N SER A 54 -1.18 5.82 -5.74
CA SER A 54 -1.15 7.03 -6.58
C SER A 54 -1.42 6.72 -8.05
N TYR A 55 -0.88 5.61 -8.56
CA TYR A 55 -1.17 5.16 -9.92
C TYR A 55 -2.64 4.74 -10.10
N ILE A 56 -3.20 3.98 -9.16
CA ILE A 56 -4.62 3.62 -9.20
C ILE A 56 -5.50 4.88 -9.17
N LYS A 57 -5.17 5.84 -8.30
CA LYS A 57 -5.87 7.13 -8.24
C LYS A 57 -5.77 7.89 -9.56
N SER A 58 -4.62 7.91 -10.23
CA SER A 58 -4.49 8.58 -11.53
C SER A 58 -5.35 7.90 -12.60
N LEU A 59 -5.37 6.56 -12.63
CA LEU A 59 -6.23 5.81 -13.55
C LEU A 59 -7.71 6.06 -13.29
N VAL A 60 -8.17 5.97 -12.04
CA VAL A 60 -9.59 6.13 -11.70
C VAL A 60 -10.02 7.58 -11.89
N CYS A 61 -9.23 8.55 -11.41
CA CYS A 61 -9.58 9.96 -11.55
C CYS A 61 -9.62 10.40 -13.02
N VAL A 62 -8.63 10.00 -13.84
CA VAL A 62 -8.64 10.29 -15.29
C VAL A 62 -9.82 9.61 -15.99
N ARG A 63 -10.14 8.36 -15.63
CA ARG A 63 -11.28 7.65 -16.23
C ARG A 63 -12.62 8.26 -15.86
N THR A 64 -12.80 8.70 -14.61
CA THR A 64 -14.01 9.37 -14.15
C THR A 64 -14.19 10.73 -14.83
N VAL A 65 -13.13 11.54 -14.95
CA VAL A 65 -13.17 12.82 -15.68
C VAL A 65 -13.48 12.60 -17.17
N ARG A 66 -12.85 11.59 -17.79
CA ARG A 66 -13.11 11.28 -19.21
C ARG A 66 -14.52 10.75 -19.46
N ALA A 67 -15.08 9.95 -18.55
CA ALA A 67 -16.46 9.49 -18.63
C ALA A 67 -17.46 10.65 -18.48
N HIS A 68 -17.22 11.57 -17.53
CA HIS A 68 -18.02 12.78 -17.38
C HIS A 68 -17.97 13.68 -18.63
N CYS A 69 -16.79 13.90 -19.23
CA CYS A 69 -16.68 14.64 -20.48
C CYS A 69 -17.37 13.91 -21.66
N SER A 70 -17.27 12.58 -21.74
CA SER A 70 -17.87 11.82 -22.84
C SER A 70 -19.40 11.75 -22.77
N ILE A 71 -19.98 11.77 -21.56
CA ILE A 71 -21.44 11.91 -21.35
C ILE A 71 -21.88 13.33 -21.71
N ALA A 72 -21.09 14.35 -21.34
CA ALA A 72 -21.37 15.74 -21.70
C ALA A 72 -21.29 16.02 -23.21
N SER A 73 -20.46 15.28 -23.97
CA SER A 73 -20.35 15.43 -25.43
C SER A 73 -21.34 14.61 -26.25
N ALA A 74 -22.08 13.68 -25.63
CA ALA A 74 -23.03 12.79 -26.33
C ALA A 74 -24.50 13.26 -26.22
N GLY A 75 -24.75 14.40 -25.57
CA GLY A 75 -26.08 14.99 -25.38
C GLY A 75 -26.32 16.28 -26.16
N GLY A 76 -25.67 16.46 -27.32
CA GLY A 76 -25.87 17.60 -28.23
C GLY A 76 -26.76 17.24 -29.42
#